data_AF-A0A1F5BTB0-F1
#
_entry.id   AF-A0A1F5BTB0-F1
#
_cell.length_a   1.000
_cell.length_b   1.000
_cell.length_c   1.000
_cell.angle_alpha   90.00
_cell.angle_beta   90.00
_cell.angle_gamma   90.00
#
_symmetry.space_group_name_H-M   'P 1'
#
loop_
_entity.id
_entity.type
_entity.pdbx_description
1 polymer ?
#
loop_
_entity_poly.entity_id
_entity_poly.type
_entity_poly.pdbx_seq_one_letter_code
_entity_poly.pdbx_strand_id
1 'polypeptide(L)'
;MKRLSLVIAVFFLAVIFVLPTSTLAATEPGVKPNSFFYFFDTAFERVSLFFTFNSEKKARKALEYADERLAEAEAVAKEKNTDAVKTAVAGYESSIALAAEKSKEVKDKGNAEGLLASIADSTSKHQEILSDILSKVPDEAKEAITKAMEASRKGQEEAAKQIAELKGEVEQLKKEVAELKQQDSQANQNNQSVEIEKLRQEVEELKKKTTQAVSNTKPTPASIEKTGISSPKQASPIENSQPVLLPPVQQSTQTPLPMPANPSIAPPTIEQLADVRRFCLSAGSRDVNMKSICDGPVFMQGYYSNIIFRTAVDDIIKKYFVILSDQERQRIAAEKAKIDCIMAPTPKDELGFDPAIQNYSRQLRCGTLTEADKTNYELSRIKSSADEMRYRLDSKISFPSFYLDPIKAPTFSTPQWQIRWEGSGGTVTDSSGSFYQFYCEDNTCRSY
;
A
#
# COMPACT_ATOMS: atom_id res chain seq x y z
N MET A 1 6.15 21.94 52.61
CA MET A 1 5.37 21.43 51.46
C MET A 1 5.06 22.49 50.39
N LYS A 2 5.91 23.52 50.16
CA LYS A 2 5.70 24.51 49.07
C LYS A 2 6.83 24.53 48.02
N ARG A 3 7.96 23.84 48.27
CA ARG A 3 9.08 23.75 47.33
C ARG A 3 9.11 22.44 46.52
N LEU A 4 8.26 21.47 46.86
CA LEU A 4 8.17 20.19 46.14
C LEU A 4 7.17 20.24 44.96
N SER A 5 6.14 21.09 45.03
CA SER A 5 5.14 21.25 43.95
C SER A 5 5.66 22.00 42.72
N LEU A 6 6.74 22.78 42.85
CA LEU A 6 7.26 23.59 41.75
C LEU A 6 8.19 22.79 40.82
N VAL A 7 8.83 21.73 41.34
CA VAL A 7 9.70 20.84 40.55
C VAL A 7 8.87 19.89 39.67
N ILE A 8 7.69 19.47 40.14
CA ILE A 8 6.78 18.60 39.37
C ILE A 8 6.09 19.38 38.23
N ALA A 9 5.80 20.67 38.43
CA ALA A 9 5.21 21.52 37.39
C ALA A 9 6.19 21.84 36.26
N VAL A 10 7.50 21.94 36.54
CA VAL A 10 8.53 22.16 35.50
C VAL A 10 8.85 20.86 34.75
N PHE A 11 8.72 19.69 35.39
CA PHE A 11 8.91 18.41 34.72
C PHE A 11 7.76 18.01 33.79
N PHE A 12 6.53 18.50 34.05
CA PHE A 12 5.39 18.30 33.15
C PHE A 12 5.32 19.26 31.97
N LEU A 13 6.06 20.39 32.00
CA LEU A 13 6.10 21.34 30.88
C LEU A 13 7.16 20.99 29.81
N ALA A 14 7.96 19.93 30.02
CA ALA A 14 9.06 19.55 29.15
C ALA A 14 8.75 18.36 28.19
N VAL A 15 7.51 17.86 28.13
CA VAL A 15 7.17 16.62 27.37
C VAL A 15 6.12 16.84 26.28
N ILE A 16 5.99 18.06 25.74
CA ILE A 16 5.21 18.28 24.51
C ILE A 16 5.98 19.20 23.56
N PHE A 17 7.22 18.82 23.24
CA PHE A 17 7.75 19.11 21.91
C PHE A 17 7.50 17.86 21.09
N VAL A 18 6.26 17.72 20.59
CA VAL A 18 5.98 16.81 19.49
C VAL A 18 6.73 17.39 18.30
N LEU A 19 7.98 16.98 18.15
CA LEU A 19 8.67 17.12 16.88
C LEU A 19 7.72 16.50 15.85
N PRO A 20 7.38 17.20 14.75
CA PRO A 20 6.83 16.52 13.60
C PRO A 20 7.91 15.55 13.15
N THR A 21 7.83 14.30 13.61
CA THR A 21 8.49 13.21 12.92
C THR A 21 7.81 13.20 11.57
N SER A 22 8.51 13.70 10.56
CA SER A 22 8.27 13.34 9.17
C SER A 22 8.47 11.84 9.11
N THR A 23 7.44 11.08 9.50
CA THR A 23 7.35 9.68 9.13
C THR A 23 7.34 9.73 7.61
N LEU A 24 8.46 9.36 6.98
CA LEU A 24 8.45 9.01 5.57
C LEU A 24 7.25 8.08 5.42
N ALA A 25 6.27 8.49 4.62
CA ALA A 25 5.21 7.58 4.24
C ALA A 25 5.92 6.44 3.52
N ALA A 26 6.14 5.34 4.23
CA ALA A 26 6.82 4.19 3.70
C ALA A 26 5.90 3.60 2.64
N THR A 27 6.35 3.56 1.40
CA THR A 27 5.67 2.80 0.35
C THR A 27 5.72 1.34 0.78
N GLU A 28 4.55 0.72 0.92
CA GLU A 28 4.48 -0.71 1.26
C GLU A 28 5.05 -1.52 0.10
N PRO A 29 5.90 -2.54 0.37
CA PRO A 29 6.40 -3.40 -0.68
C PRO A 29 5.22 -4.15 -1.31
N GLY A 30 5.18 -4.16 -2.65
CA GLY A 30 4.25 -4.98 -3.42
C GLY A 30 4.61 -6.47 -3.38
N VAL A 31 4.47 -7.15 -4.51
CA VAL A 31 4.86 -8.56 -4.60
C VAL A 31 6.38 -8.66 -4.62
N LYS A 32 6.99 -9.24 -3.59
CA LYS A 32 8.46 -9.34 -3.53
C LYS A 32 9.05 -10.17 -4.68
N PRO A 33 10.28 -9.89 -5.16
CA PRO A 33 10.91 -10.64 -6.24
C PRO A 33 11.14 -12.15 -6.00
N ASN A 34 11.25 -12.56 -4.73
CA ASN A 34 11.35 -13.98 -4.35
C ASN A 34 9.97 -14.67 -4.25
N SER A 35 8.88 -13.91 -4.37
CA SER A 35 7.53 -14.45 -4.47
C SER A 35 7.32 -15.06 -5.83
N PHE A 36 6.62 -16.18 -5.83
CA PHE A 36 6.18 -16.87 -7.03
C PHE A 36 5.36 -15.97 -7.97
N PHE A 37 4.60 -15.01 -7.44
CA PHE A 37 3.69 -14.16 -8.21
C PHE A 37 4.34 -12.90 -8.80
N TYR A 38 5.62 -12.63 -8.54
CA TYR A 38 6.31 -11.42 -9.00
C TYR A 38 6.32 -11.23 -10.52
N PHE A 39 6.41 -12.35 -11.26
CA PHE A 39 6.33 -12.33 -12.71
C PHE A 39 5.01 -11.71 -13.21
N PHE A 40 3.90 -12.02 -12.53
CA PHE A 40 2.59 -11.51 -12.92
C PHE A 40 2.47 -10.04 -12.62
N ASP A 41 2.86 -9.63 -11.42
CA ASP A 41 2.87 -8.23 -11.00
C ASP A 41 3.61 -7.34 -12.02
N THR A 42 4.89 -7.62 -12.27
CA THR A 42 5.71 -6.88 -13.24
C THR A 42 5.22 -6.96 -14.70
N ALA A 43 4.51 -8.02 -15.08
CA ALA A 43 3.91 -8.12 -16.42
C ALA A 43 2.68 -7.20 -16.54
N PHE A 44 1.84 -7.14 -15.50
CA PHE A 44 0.68 -6.27 -15.46
C PHE A 44 1.06 -4.79 -15.30
N GLU A 45 2.13 -4.49 -14.60
CA GLU A 45 2.70 -3.15 -14.55
C GLU A 45 3.11 -2.64 -15.95
N ARG A 46 3.77 -3.50 -16.74
CA ARG A 46 4.15 -3.21 -18.13
C ARG A 46 2.94 -3.01 -19.03
N VAL A 47 1.90 -3.83 -18.87
CA VAL A 47 0.60 -3.65 -19.52
C VAL A 47 0.00 -2.29 -19.18
N SER A 48 -0.02 -1.96 -17.89
CA SER A 48 -0.57 -0.72 -17.35
C SER A 48 0.18 0.50 -17.91
N LEU A 49 1.51 0.43 -18.02
CA LEU A 49 2.32 1.44 -18.71
C LEU A 49 2.01 1.52 -20.21
N PHE A 50 1.85 0.39 -20.88
CA PHE A 50 1.56 0.36 -22.32
C PHE A 50 0.31 1.17 -22.68
N PHE A 51 -0.78 1.06 -21.89
CA PHE A 51 -2.01 1.83 -22.09
C PHE A 51 -2.02 3.23 -21.49
N THR A 52 -0.98 3.62 -20.75
CA THR A 52 -0.87 4.98 -20.24
C THR A 52 -0.30 5.89 -21.33
N PHE A 53 -1.15 6.39 -22.22
CA PHE A 53 -0.70 7.17 -23.39
C PHE A 53 -0.25 8.59 -23.06
N ASN A 54 -0.81 9.20 -22.02
CA ASN A 54 -0.40 10.53 -21.57
C ASN A 54 0.99 10.45 -20.91
N SER A 55 1.96 11.20 -21.43
CA SER A 55 3.36 11.14 -20.97
C SER A 55 3.52 11.55 -19.51
N GLU A 56 2.74 12.52 -19.01
CA GLU A 56 2.77 12.90 -17.60
C GLU A 56 2.31 11.74 -16.70
N LYS A 57 1.13 11.16 -17.00
CA LYS A 57 0.61 10.00 -16.24
C LYS A 57 1.55 8.79 -16.32
N LYS A 58 2.17 8.57 -17.47
CA LYS A 58 3.12 7.46 -17.68
C LYS A 58 4.38 7.66 -16.85
N ALA A 59 4.91 8.88 -16.82
CA ALA A 59 6.06 9.23 -15.98
C ALA A 59 5.74 9.09 -14.48
N ARG A 60 4.57 9.55 -14.03
CA ARG A 60 4.12 9.38 -12.63
C ARG A 60 4.00 7.91 -12.25
N LYS A 61 3.37 7.09 -13.09
CA LYS A 61 3.26 5.65 -12.86
C LYS A 61 4.62 4.93 -12.88
N ALA A 62 5.54 5.34 -13.74
CA ALA A 62 6.90 4.83 -13.72
C ALA A 62 7.63 5.21 -12.42
N LEU A 63 7.41 6.42 -11.90
CA LEU A 63 7.95 6.82 -10.60
C LEU A 63 7.33 6.01 -9.44
N GLU A 64 6.02 5.75 -9.47
CA GLU A 64 5.33 4.88 -8.50
C GLU A 64 5.93 3.47 -8.49
N TYR A 65 6.19 2.87 -9.66
CA TYR A 65 6.85 1.57 -9.73
C TYR A 65 8.31 1.63 -9.27
N ALA A 66 9.02 2.75 -9.45
CA ALA A 66 10.34 2.91 -8.85
C ALA A 66 10.25 2.88 -7.31
N ASP A 67 9.28 3.59 -6.73
CA ASP A 67 9.03 3.58 -5.28
C ASP A 67 8.73 2.15 -4.79
N GLU A 68 7.90 1.39 -5.51
CA GLU A 68 7.54 0.00 -5.19
C GLU A 68 8.75 -0.94 -5.26
N ARG A 69 9.54 -0.88 -6.34
CA ARG A 69 10.76 -1.69 -6.49
C ARG A 69 11.78 -1.39 -5.39
N LEU A 70 11.87 -0.14 -4.93
CA LEU A 70 12.77 0.23 -3.85
C LEU A 70 12.31 -0.31 -2.50
N ALA A 71 11.00 -0.26 -2.22
CA ALA A 71 10.40 -0.88 -1.03
C ALA A 71 10.59 -2.41 -1.04
N GLU A 72 10.44 -3.06 -2.19
CA GLU A 72 10.75 -4.47 -2.36
C GLU A 72 12.21 -4.77 -2.07
N ALA A 73 13.15 -4.00 -2.63
CA ALA A 73 14.59 -4.14 -2.41
C ALA A 73 14.93 -4.04 -0.92
N GLU A 74 14.34 -3.09 -0.20
CA GLU A 74 14.51 -2.94 1.25
C GLU A 74 13.98 -4.17 2.01
N ALA A 75 12.82 -4.69 1.60
CA ALA A 75 12.19 -5.83 2.24
C ALA A 75 13.01 -7.12 2.03
N VAL A 76 13.54 -7.37 0.82
CA VAL A 76 14.33 -8.57 0.53
C VAL A 76 15.80 -8.45 0.97
N ALA A 77 16.32 -7.23 1.14
CA ALA A 77 17.64 -7.02 1.74
C ALA A 77 17.70 -7.51 3.18
N LYS A 78 16.61 -7.36 3.95
CA LYS A 78 16.46 -7.91 5.31
C LYS A 78 16.51 -9.44 5.33
N GLU A 79 16.13 -10.09 4.22
CA GLU A 79 16.10 -11.55 4.06
C GLU A 79 17.44 -12.12 3.52
N LYS A 80 18.45 -11.27 3.26
CA LYS A 80 19.75 -11.65 2.68
C LYS A 80 19.66 -12.38 1.32
N ASN A 81 18.59 -12.14 0.56
CA ASN A 81 18.42 -12.72 -0.77
C ASN A 81 19.04 -11.80 -1.83
N THR A 82 20.30 -12.07 -2.22
CA THR A 82 21.06 -11.23 -3.14
C THR A 82 20.44 -11.13 -4.53
N ASP A 83 19.84 -12.21 -5.04
CA ASP A 83 19.26 -12.23 -6.39
C ASP A 83 17.94 -11.46 -6.46
N ALA A 84 17.13 -11.57 -5.40
CA ALA A 84 15.92 -10.77 -5.25
C ALA A 84 16.26 -9.27 -5.14
N VAL A 85 17.30 -8.90 -4.37
CA VAL A 85 17.77 -7.51 -4.30
C VAL A 85 18.18 -7.02 -5.69
N LYS A 86 19.02 -7.78 -6.41
CA LYS A 86 19.47 -7.42 -7.77
C LYS A 86 18.31 -7.20 -8.74
N THR A 87 17.28 -8.04 -8.66
CA THR A 87 16.10 -7.94 -9.51
C THR A 87 15.29 -6.68 -9.18
N ALA A 88 15.05 -6.39 -7.91
CA ALA A 88 14.35 -5.19 -7.48
C ALA A 88 15.09 -3.92 -7.90
N VAL A 89 16.41 -3.82 -7.64
CA VAL A 89 17.18 -2.61 -7.98
C VAL A 89 17.35 -2.40 -9.49
N ALA A 90 17.42 -3.46 -10.30
CA ALA A 90 17.40 -3.34 -11.76
C ALA A 90 16.02 -2.84 -12.27
N GLY A 91 14.93 -3.30 -11.66
CA GLY A 91 13.59 -2.78 -11.93
C GLY A 91 13.48 -1.29 -11.58
N TYR A 92 13.99 -0.90 -10.41
CA TYR A 92 14.09 0.49 -9.97
C TYR A 92 14.82 1.38 -11.00
N GLU A 93 16.01 0.96 -11.45
CA GLU A 93 16.79 1.68 -12.45
C GLU A 93 15.98 1.94 -13.73
N SER A 94 15.33 0.89 -14.25
CA SER A 94 14.49 0.99 -15.45
C SER A 94 13.31 1.93 -15.25
N SER A 95 12.67 1.91 -14.09
CA SER A 95 11.50 2.73 -13.77
C SER A 95 11.85 4.21 -13.64
N ILE A 96 12.97 4.55 -12.98
CA ILE A 96 13.48 5.93 -12.91
C ILE A 96 13.88 6.45 -14.29
N ALA A 97 14.58 5.64 -15.08
CA ALA A 97 14.96 6.02 -16.44
C ALA A 97 13.72 6.33 -17.31
N LEU A 98 12.68 5.49 -17.22
CA LEU A 98 11.42 5.70 -17.92
C LEU A 98 10.68 6.95 -17.42
N ALA A 99 10.64 7.19 -16.11
CA ALA A 99 10.03 8.39 -15.54
C ALA A 99 10.71 9.66 -16.07
N ALA A 100 12.05 9.68 -16.07
CA ALA A 100 12.85 10.78 -16.60
C ALA A 100 12.63 10.96 -18.11
N GLU A 101 12.62 9.89 -18.90
CA GLU A 101 12.36 9.94 -20.34
C GLU A 101 10.99 10.55 -20.64
N LYS A 102 9.92 10.04 -20.00
CA LYS A 102 8.55 10.49 -20.27
C LYS A 102 8.25 11.88 -19.72
N SER A 103 8.98 12.35 -18.70
CA SER A 103 8.88 13.73 -18.24
C SER A 103 9.26 14.75 -19.32
N LYS A 104 10.23 14.42 -20.20
CA LYS A 104 10.68 15.28 -21.31
C LYS A 104 9.63 15.46 -22.40
N GLU A 105 8.67 14.55 -22.49
CA GLU A 105 7.60 14.58 -23.50
C GLU A 105 6.38 15.41 -23.06
N VAL A 106 6.36 15.90 -21.81
CA VAL A 106 5.23 16.67 -21.27
C VAL A 106 5.22 18.08 -21.87
N LYS A 107 4.18 18.40 -22.65
CA LYS A 107 4.07 19.69 -23.36
C LYS A 107 3.66 20.85 -22.47
N ASP A 108 2.85 20.59 -21.45
CA ASP A 108 2.42 21.62 -20.51
C ASP A 108 3.54 21.92 -19.52
N LYS A 109 4.07 23.15 -19.55
CA LYS A 109 5.23 23.55 -18.75
C LYS A 109 4.99 23.47 -17.25
N GLY A 110 3.76 23.76 -16.79
CA GLY A 110 3.42 23.72 -15.36
C GLY A 110 3.37 22.28 -14.85
N ASN A 111 2.72 21.39 -15.61
CA ASN A 111 2.69 19.96 -15.29
C ASN A 111 4.09 19.33 -15.40
N ALA A 112 4.89 19.74 -16.39
CA ALA A 112 6.27 19.29 -16.54
C ALA A 112 7.11 19.71 -15.31
N GLU A 113 7.05 20.98 -14.89
CA GLU A 113 7.77 21.46 -13.70
C GLU A 113 7.36 20.69 -12.44
N GLY A 114 6.06 20.50 -12.20
CA GLY A 114 5.57 19.76 -11.04
C GLY A 114 5.97 18.27 -11.05
N LEU A 115 5.96 17.63 -12.21
CA LEU A 115 6.43 16.25 -12.38
C LEU A 115 7.94 16.13 -12.16
N LEU A 116 8.74 17.01 -12.76
CA LEU A 116 10.19 17.02 -12.59
C LEU A 116 10.58 17.28 -11.13
N ALA A 117 9.85 18.17 -10.44
CA ALA A 117 10.04 18.40 -9.01
C ALA A 117 9.74 17.14 -8.19
N SER A 118 8.70 16.38 -8.56
CA SER A 118 8.37 15.10 -7.92
C SER A 118 9.49 14.07 -8.14
N ILE A 119 10.02 13.97 -9.36
CA ILE A 119 11.14 13.07 -9.69
C ILE A 119 12.39 13.45 -8.88
N ALA A 120 12.74 14.74 -8.81
CA ALA A 120 13.89 15.22 -8.06
C ALA A 120 13.78 14.94 -6.56
N ASP A 121 12.59 15.14 -5.97
CA ASP A 121 12.33 14.86 -4.56
C ASP A 121 12.36 13.35 -4.26
N SER A 122 11.68 12.53 -5.06
CA SER A 122 11.69 11.07 -4.91
C SER A 122 13.10 10.49 -5.06
N THR A 123 13.84 10.86 -6.12
CA THR A 123 15.21 10.36 -6.32
C THR A 123 16.16 10.78 -5.20
N SER A 124 16.01 11.98 -4.63
CA SER A 124 16.76 12.39 -3.44
C SER A 124 16.49 11.47 -2.25
N LYS A 125 15.22 11.12 -1.99
CA LYS A 125 14.83 10.19 -0.92
C LYS A 125 15.32 8.77 -1.21
N HIS A 126 15.31 8.36 -2.47
CA HIS A 126 15.77 7.03 -2.88
C HIS A 126 17.26 6.82 -2.59
N GLN A 127 18.08 7.88 -2.68
CA GLN A 127 19.50 7.80 -2.31
C GLN A 127 19.70 7.33 -0.85
N GLU A 128 18.87 7.83 0.06
CA GLU A 128 18.94 7.46 1.48
C GLU A 128 18.61 5.98 1.67
N ILE A 129 17.53 5.51 1.03
CA ILE A 129 17.09 4.11 1.11
C ILE A 129 18.11 3.17 0.43
N LEU A 130 18.62 3.52 -0.75
CA LEU A 130 19.64 2.74 -1.44
C LEU A 130 20.94 2.65 -0.64
N SER A 131 21.34 3.74 0.03
CA SER A 131 22.50 3.75 0.93
C SER A 131 22.29 2.82 2.14
N ASP A 132 21.10 2.83 2.73
CA ASP A 132 20.73 1.92 3.81
C ASP A 132 20.75 0.45 3.35
N ILE A 133 20.19 0.14 2.18
CA ILE A 133 20.23 -1.20 1.58
C ILE A 133 21.69 -1.64 1.33
N LEU A 134 22.53 -0.76 0.78
CA LEU A 134 23.95 -1.04 0.51
C LEU A 134 24.71 -1.49 1.76
N SER A 135 24.36 -0.93 2.93
CA SER A 135 24.99 -1.29 4.21
C SER A 135 24.58 -2.66 4.76
N LYS A 136 23.44 -3.20 4.31
CA LYS A 136 22.82 -4.43 4.84
C LYS A 136 23.04 -5.67 3.97
N VAL A 137 23.39 -5.48 2.69
CA VAL A 137 23.53 -6.58 1.75
C VAL A 137 24.96 -7.16 1.68
N PRO A 138 25.10 -8.43 1.27
CA PRO A 138 26.40 -9.02 0.92
C PRO A 138 27.10 -8.31 -0.25
N ASP A 139 28.41 -8.49 -0.36
CA ASP A 139 29.25 -7.86 -1.39
C ASP A 139 28.77 -8.17 -2.82
N GLU A 140 28.19 -9.35 -3.02
CA GLU A 140 27.67 -9.82 -4.29
C GLU A 140 26.56 -8.93 -4.86
N ALA A 141 25.83 -8.18 -4.03
CA ALA A 141 24.75 -7.29 -4.45
C ALA A 141 25.14 -5.80 -4.48
N LYS A 142 26.30 -5.42 -3.94
CA LYS A 142 26.72 -4.02 -3.80
C LYS A 142 26.90 -3.30 -5.14
N GLU A 143 27.41 -3.99 -6.16
CA GLU A 143 27.57 -3.39 -7.49
C GLU A 143 26.22 -2.96 -8.09
N ALA A 144 25.19 -3.81 -7.97
CA ALA A 144 23.86 -3.51 -8.48
C ALA A 144 23.23 -2.31 -7.76
N ILE A 145 23.39 -2.22 -6.44
CA ILE A 145 22.88 -1.08 -5.67
C ILE A 145 23.65 0.21 -6.02
N THR A 146 24.96 0.11 -6.25
CA THR A 146 25.77 1.28 -6.66
C THR A 146 25.32 1.82 -8.01
N LYS A 147 24.98 0.94 -8.96
CA LYS A 147 24.38 1.35 -10.26
C LYS A 147 23.01 2.01 -10.06
N ALA A 148 22.18 1.49 -9.17
CA ALA A 148 20.89 2.09 -8.83
C ALA A 148 21.05 3.48 -8.20
N MET A 149 22.05 3.67 -7.33
CA MET A 149 22.40 4.99 -6.78
C MET A 149 22.85 5.94 -7.88
N GLU A 150 23.65 5.49 -8.84
CA GLU A 150 24.07 6.32 -9.98
C GLU A 150 22.88 6.72 -10.86
N ALA A 151 21.98 5.77 -11.18
CA ALA A 151 20.77 6.04 -11.94
C ALA A 151 19.86 7.05 -11.24
N SER A 152 19.69 6.90 -9.92
CA SER A 152 18.93 7.84 -9.08
C SER A 152 19.54 9.24 -9.11
N ARG A 153 20.87 9.36 -8.93
CA ARG A 153 21.58 10.65 -8.97
C ARG A 153 21.43 11.32 -10.33
N LYS A 154 21.60 10.55 -11.41
CA LYS A 154 21.43 11.03 -12.77
C LYS A 154 19.99 11.52 -13.01
N GLY A 155 18.99 10.77 -12.54
CA GLY A 155 17.59 11.19 -12.61
C GLY A 155 17.34 12.51 -11.88
N GLN A 156 17.90 12.67 -10.68
CA GLN A 156 17.82 13.90 -9.88
C GLN A 156 18.46 15.10 -10.60
N GLU A 157 19.68 14.92 -11.12
CA GLU A 157 20.43 15.95 -11.85
C GLU A 157 19.72 16.37 -13.14
N GLU A 158 19.22 15.40 -13.92
CA GLU A 158 18.45 15.68 -15.14
C GLU A 158 17.14 16.40 -14.85
N ALA A 159 16.45 16.04 -13.76
CA ALA A 159 15.23 16.73 -13.35
C ALA A 159 15.51 18.18 -12.92
N ALA A 160 16.53 18.39 -12.09
CA ALA A 160 16.94 19.72 -11.65
C ALA A 160 17.36 20.62 -12.82
N LYS A 161 18.11 20.07 -13.78
CA LYS A 161 18.52 20.80 -15.00
C LYS A 161 17.30 21.25 -15.82
N GLN A 162 16.35 20.34 -16.07
CA GLN A 162 15.15 20.68 -16.84
C GLN A 162 14.26 21.71 -16.14
N ILE A 163 14.16 21.66 -14.80
CA ILE A 163 13.46 22.70 -14.04
C ILE A 163 14.12 24.07 -14.22
N ALA A 164 15.46 24.14 -14.21
CA ALA A 164 16.18 25.39 -14.42
C ALA A 164 15.97 25.93 -15.84
N GLU A 165 15.98 25.07 -16.86
CA GLU A 165 15.70 25.43 -18.25
C GLU A 165 14.27 25.97 -18.42
N LEU A 166 13.26 25.28 -17.86
CA LEU A 166 11.86 25.72 -17.88
C LEU A 166 11.68 27.09 -17.23
N LYS A 167 12.32 27.33 -16.07
CA LYS A 167 12.29 28.64 -15.40
C LYS A 167 12.93 29.74 -16.24
N GLY A 168 14.07 29.46 -16.88
CA GLY A 168 14.72 30.39 -17.80
C GLY A 168 13.82 30.78 -18.98
N GLU A 169 13.17 29.80 -19.61
CA GLU A 169 12.24 30.05 -20.72
C GLU A 169 11.01 30.86 -20.27
N VAL A 170 10.46 30.57 -19.09
CA VAL A 170 9.32 31.33 -18.55
C VAL A 170 9.69 32.78 -18.30
N GLU A 171 10.88 33.07 -17.76
CA GLU A 171 11.35 34.45 -17.57
C GLU A 171 11.59 35.18 -18.90
N GLN A 172 12.07 34.48 -19.93
CA GLN A 172 12.22 35.06 -21.27
C GLN A 172 10.86 35.40 -21.90
N LEU A 173 9.90 34.48 -21.83
CA LEU A 173 8.53 34.70 -22.32
C LEU A 173 7.85 35.85 -21.57
N LYS A 174 8.07 36.00 -20.25
CA LYS A 174 7.55 37.13 -19.49
C LYS A 174 8.10 38.46 -19.98
N LYS A 175 9.39 38.53 -20.35
CA LYS A 175 10.01 39.73 -20.92
C LYS A 175 9.42 40.07 -22.29
N GLU A 176 9.33 39.08 -23.18
CA GLU A 176 8.77 39.27 -24.51
C GLU A 176 7.29 39.69 -24.46
N VAL A 177 6.49 39.10 -23.57
CA VAL A 177 5.10 39.53 -23.34
C VAL A 177 5.02 40.95 -22.77
N ALA A 178 5.96 41.36 -21.91
CA ALA A 178 6.01 42.74 -21.40
C ALA A 178 6.37 43.75 -22.50
N GLU A 179 7.32 43.41 -23.37
CA GLU A 179 7.73 44.21 -24.53
C GLU A 179 6.59 44.34 -25.56
N LEU A 180 5.91 43.23 -25.89
CA LEU A 180 4.75 43.24 -26.79
C LEU A 180 3.59 44.06 -26.22
N LYS A 181 3.30 43.96 -24.92
CA LYS A 181 2.28 44.80 -24.27
C LYS A 181 2.62 46.29 -24.31
N GLN A 182 3.90 46.65 -24.19
CA GLN A 182 4.34 48.04 -24.34
C GLN A 182 4.19 48.52 -25.79
N GLN A 183 4.53 47.68 -26.77
CA GLN A 183 4.36 48.01 -28.20
C GLN A 183 2.88 48.19 -28.57
N ASP A 184 1.99 47.30 -28.13
CA ASP A 184 0.54 47.44 -28.36
C ASP A 184 0.00 48.73 -27.71
N SER A 185 0.45 49.06 -26.50
CA SER A 185 0.04 50.28 -25.80
C SER A 185 0.52 51.54 -26.53
N GLN A 186 1.75 51.53 -27.07
CA GLN A 186 2.30 52.63 -27.85
C GLN A 186 1.66 52.75 -29.24
N ALA A 187 1.37 51.64 -29.92
CA ALA A 187 0.68 51.64 -31.20
C ALA A 187 -0.76 52.18 -31.09
N ASN A 188 -1.47 51.83 -30.00
CA ASN A 188 -2.81 52.32 -29.75
C ASN A 188 -2.83 53.82 -29.38
N GLN A 189 -1.85 54.29 -28.60
CA GLN A 189 -1.67 55.72 -28.33
C GLN A 189 -1.30 56.52 -29.60
N ASN A 190 -0.41 55.98 -30.44
CA ASN A 190 -0.01 56.63 -31.68
C ASN A 190 -1.19 56.72 -32.68
N ASN A 191 -1.97 55.66 -32.86
CA ASN A 191 -3.15 55.70 -33.73
C ASN A 191 -4.19 56.73 -33.25
N GLN A 192 -4.43 56.80 -31.93
CA GLN A 192 -5.33 57.79 -31.36
C GLN A 192 -4.80 59.23 -31.54
N SER A 193 -3.49 59.44 -31.46
CA SER A 193 -2.87 60.75 -31.70
C SER A 193 -2.96 61.20 -33.16
N VAL A 194 -2.77 60.28 -34.12
CA VAL A 194 -2.90 60.54 -35.57
C VAL A 194 -4.34 60.88 -35.94
N GLU A 195 -5.33 60.19 -35.36
CA GLU A 195 -6.75 60.48 -35.56
C GLU A 195 -7.12 61.87 -35.00
N ILE A 196 -6.59 62.23 -33.82
CA ILE A 196 -6.79 63.55 -33.20
C ILE A 196 -6.13 64.67 -34.01
N GLU A 197 -4.94 64.44 -34.58
CA GLU A 197 -4.24 65.39 -35.44
C GLU A 197 -5.04 65.68 -36.72
N LYS A 198 -5.59 64.62 -37.34
CA LYS A 198 -6.42 64.71 -38.55
C LYS A 198 -7.73 65.45 -38.28
N LEU A 199 -8.40 65.15 -37.17
CA LEU A 199 -9.60 65.87 -36.72
C LEU A 199 -9.31 67.33 -36.39
N ARG A 200 -8.14 67.66 -35.82
CA ARG A 200 -7.72 69.06 -35.58
C ARG A 200 -7.51 69.83 -36.88
N GLN A 201 -6.93 69.20 -37.90
CA GLN A 201 -6.74 69.81 -39.22
C GLN A 201 -8.09 70.08 -39.91
N GLU A 202 -9.03 69.13 -39.87
CA GLU A 202 -10.40 69.33 -40.38
C GLU A 202 -11.13 70.46 -39.64
N VAL A 203 -10.97 70.55 -38.31
CA VAL A 203 -11.56 71.63 -37.50
C VAL A 203 -10.92 73.00 -37.82
N GLU A 204 -9.62 73.08 -38.07
CA GLU A 204 -8.97 74.32 -38.53
C GLU A 204 -9.44 74.75 -39.92
N GLU A 205 -9.62 73.80 -40.83
CA GLU A 205 -10.13 74.05 -42.18
C GLU A 205 -11.58 74.59 -42.13
N LEU A 206 -12.41 74.00 -41.26
CA LEU A 206 -13.77 74.46 -40.98
C LEU A 206 -13.80 75.84 -40.32
N LYS A 207 -12.85 76.16 -39.43
CA LYS A 207 -12.71 77.49 -38.83
C LYS A 207 -12.28 78.55 -39.86
N LYS A 208 -11.37 78.22 -40.79
CA LYS A 208 -11.00 79.12 -41.91
C LYS A 208 -12.19 79.38 -42.85
N LYS A 209 -13.03 78.36 -43.10
CA LYS A 209 -14.29 78.52 -43.85
C LYS A 209 -15.35 79.34 -43.09
N THR A 210 -15.39 79.27 -41.77
CA THR A 210 -16.35 80.03 -40.94
C THR A 210 -15.93 81.49 -40.74
N THR A 211 -14.64 81.82 -40.81
CA THR A 211 -14.13 83.20 -40.63
C THR A 211 -14.42 84.09 -41.87
N GLN A 212 -14.82 83.50 -43.00
CA GLN A 212 -15.32 84.23 -44.17
C GLN A 212 -16.85 84.43 -44.19
N ALA A 213 -17.57 83.91 -43.18
CA ALA A 213 -19.04 83.92 -43.14
C ALA A 213 -19.65 84.73 -41.97
N VAL A 214 -18.91 85.67 -41.37
CA VAL A 214 -19.46 86.59 -40.36
C VAL A 214 -19.28 88.04 -40.80
N SER A 215 -20.05 88.42 -41.82
CA SER A 215 -20.52 89.79 -42.04
C SER A 215 -22.04 89.73 -41.98
N ASN A 216 -22.60 90.46 -41.02
CA ASN A 216 -24.00 90.83 -40.82
C ASN A 216 -24.85 90.01 -39.83
N THR A 217 -25.10 90.72 -38.71
CA THR A 217 -26.36 90.92 -37.97
C THR A 217 -26.80 89.97 -36.84
N LYS A 218 -26.63 90.51 -35.62
CA LYS A 218 -27.36 90.37 -34.34
C LYS A 218 -28.81 90.96 -34.47
N PRO A 219 -29.73 90.98 -33.46
CA PRO A 219 -29.90 90.28 -32.15
C PRO A 219 -31.27 89.53 -32.00
N THR A 220 -31.42 88.45 -31.21
CA THR A 220 -31.84 88.34 -29.76
C THR A 220 -33.31 88.83 -29.51
N PRO A 221 -34.18 88.21 -28.66
CA PRO A 221 -33.81 87.72 -27.31
C PRO A 221 -34.60 86.56 -26.63
N ALA A 222 -33.96 86.06 -25.55
CA ALA A 222 -34.51 85.61 -24.24
C ALA A 222 -35.40 84.34 -24.20
N SER A 223 -35.40 83.46 -23.18
CA SER A 223 -34.76 83.40 -21.85
C SER A 223 -35.11 82.04 -21.18
N ILE A 224 -34.19 81.50 -20.34
CA ILE A 224 -34.39 80.94 -18.96
C ILE A 224 -35.31 79.67 -18.83
N GLU A 225 -35.04 78.57 -18.12
CA GLU A 225 -34.10 78.15 -17.07
C GLU A 225 -34.13 76.61 -16.85
N LYS A 226 -33.04 76.10 -16.24
CA LYS A 226 -32.92 75.06 -15.19
C LYS A 226 -33.29 73.56 -15.41
N THR A 227 -32.20 72.79 -15.40
CA THR A 227 -31.86 71.64 -14.50
C THR A 227 -32.76 70.41 -14.42
N GLY A 228 -32.13 69.24 -14.60
CA GLY A 228 -32.25 68.14 -13.63
C GLY A 228 -32.68 66.78 -14.17
N ILE A 229 -31.69 65.88 -14.35
CA ILE A 229 -31.65 64.49 -13.86
C ILE A 229 -32.76 63.49 -14.27
N SER A 230 -32.28 62.30 -14.70
CA SER A 230 -32.85 60.93 -14.62
C SER A 230 -33.78 60.38 -15.71
N SER A 231 -33.47 59.13 -16.09
CA SER A 231 -34.20 58.16 -16.94
C SER A 231 -35.61 57.83 -16.40
N PRO A 232 -36.57 57.27 -17.19
CA PRO A 232 -36.67 55.79 -17.33
C PRO A 232 -37.41 55.20 -18.57
N LYS A 233 -37.01 53.96 -18.93
CA LYS A 233 -37.77 52.71 -19.24
C LYS A 233 -39.07 52.65 -20.11
N GLN A 234 -39.14 51.53 -20.86
CA GLN A 234 -40.30 50.76 -21.42
C GLN A 234 -40.96 51.28 -22.73
N ALA A 235 -41.43 50.48 -23.70
CA ALA A 235 -41.88 49.08 -23.73
C ALA A 235 -41.83 48.43 -25.16
N SER A 236 -42.08 47.11 -25.18
CA SER A 236 -42.23 46.07 -26.24
C SER A 236 -43.26 46.39 -27.37
N PRO A 237 -43.45 45.57 -28.46
CA PRO A 237 -43.81 44.13 -28.43
C PRO A 237 -43.34 43.17 -29.57
N ILE A 238 -43.28 41.86 -29.21
CA ILE A 238 -43.73 40.60 -29.88
C ILE A 238 -43.83 40.54 -31.43
N GLU A 239 -43.19 39.54 -32.09
CA GLU A 239 -43.88 38.43 -32.80
C GLU A 239 -42.98 37.28 -33.34
N ASN A 240 -43.45 36.06 -33.04
CA ASN A 240 -43.27 34.71 -33.59
C ASN A 240 -42.60 34.48 -34.98
N SER A 241 -41.83 33.38 -35.12
CA SER A 241 -41.73 32.58 -36.36
C SER A 241 -40.97 31.25 -36.17
N GLN A 242 -41.62 30.13 -36.54
CA GLN A 242 -41.07 28.80 -36.82
C GLN A 242 -41.88 28.24 -38.02
N PRO A 243 -41.50 27.14 -38.68
CA PRO A 243 -40.39 26.94 -39.63
C PRO A 243 -40.90 26.74 -41.09
N VAL A 244 -40.03 26.89 -42.09
CA VAL A 244 -40.35 26.61 -43.51
C VAL A 244 -39.67 25.33 -43.99
N LEU A 245 -40.48 24.38 -44.45
CA LEU A 245 -40.13 23.18 -45.21
C LEU A 245 -39.76 23.53 -46.67
N LEU A 246 -38.75 22.84 -47.22
CA LEU A 246 -38.55 22.69 -48.68
C LEU A 246 -38.12 21.23 -49.02
N PRO A 247 -38.38 20.77 -50.26
CA PRO A 247 -38.73 19.38 -50.60
C PRO A 247 -37.54 18.49 -51.06
N PRO A 248 -37.74 17.18 -51.35
CA PRO A 248 -36.66 16.21 -51.43
C PRO A 248 -36.04 16.14 -52.84
N VAL A 249 -34.71 15.97 -52.93
CA VAL A 249 -33.98 15.78 -54.19
C VAL A 249 -33.18 14.47 -54.16
N GLN A 250 -33.69 13.54 -54.98
CA GLN A 250 -33.14 12.35 -55.63
C GLN A 250 -31.78 11.77 -55.19
N GLN A 251 -31.84 10.49 -54.78
CA GLN A 251 -30.70 9.57 -54.68
C GLN A 251 -30.01 9.39 -56.04
N SER A 252 -28.74 9.79 -56.11
CA SER A 252 -27.78 9.33 -57.10
C SER A 252 -27.00 8.17 -56.49
N THR A 253 -27.20 6.96 -57.04
CA THR A 253 -26.40 5.78 -56.75
C THR A 253 -25.01 5.95 -57.36
N GLN A 254 -24.04 6.36 -56.54
CA GLN A 254 -22.63 6.07 -56.78
C GLN A 254 -22.11 5.24 -55.62
N THR A 255 -21.85 3.98 -55.91
CA THR A 255 -21.15 3.04 -55.03
C THR A 255 -19.80 3.64 -54.63
N PRO A 256 -19.54 3.94 -53.35
CA PRO A 256 -18.20 4.27 -52.92
C PRO A 256 -17.36 3.00 -53.08
N LEU A 257 -16.26 3.10 -53.81
CA LEU A 257 -15.21 2.09 -53.84
C LEU A 257 -14.90 1.67 -52.38
N PRO A 258 -14.78 0.37 -52.08
CA PRO A 258 -14.48 -0.06 -50.72
C PRO A 258 -13.14 0.53 -50.32
N MET A 259 -13.17 1.42 -49.32
CA MET A 259 -11.97 1.75 -48.55
C MET A 259 -11.36 0.43 -48.07
N PRO A 260 -10.03 0.27 -48.10
CA PRO A 260 -9.41 -0.93 -47.57
C PRO A 260 -9.90 -1.10 -46.13
N ALA A 261 -10.58 -2.22 -45.87
CA ALA A 261 -11.06 -2.55 -44.54
C ALA A 261 -9.85 -2.50 -43.61
N ASN A 262 -9.88 -1.52 -42.69
CA ASN A 262 -9.03 -1.53 -41.52
C ASN A 262 -9.15 -2.93 -40.92
N PRO A 263 -8.07 -3.70 -40.70
CA PRO A 263 -8.17 -5.09 -40.30
C PRO A 263 -9.03 -5.16 -39.04
N SER A 264 -10.26 -5.65 -39.19
CA SER A 264 -11.21 -5.77 -38.09
C SER A 264 -10.59 -6.75 -37.11
N ILE A 265 -10.03 -6.23 -36.02
CA ILE A 265 -9.43 -7.05 -34.97
C ILE A 265 -10.55 -7.95 -34.46
N ALA A 266 -10.41 -9.26 -34.68
CA ALA A 266 -11.42 -10.22 -34.27
C ALA A 266 -11.67 -10.08 -32.76
N PRO A 267 -12.92 -9.97 -32.30
CA PRO A 267 -13.23 -9.85 -30.87
C PRO A 267 -12.74 -11.09 -30.11
N PRO A 268 -12.48 -10.96 -28.80
CA PRO A 268 -12.09 -12.10 -27.97
C PRO A 268 -13.17 -13.19 -27.97
N THR A 269 -12.75 -14.44 -27.91
CA THR A 269 -13.66 -15.59 -27.87
C THR A 269 -14.39 -15.66 -26.52
N ILE A 270 -15.48 -16.43 -26.46
CA ILE A 270 -16.20 -16.67 -25.20
C ILE A 270 -15.29 -17.32 -24.15
N GLU A 271 -14.40 -18.23 -24.59
CA GLU A 271 -13.44 -18.91 -23.72
C GLU A 271 -12.41 -17.93 -23.15
N GLN A 272 -11.84 -17.07 -24.00
CA GLN A 272 -10.94 -15.99 -23.58
C GLN A 272 -11.58 -15.08 -22.51
N LEU A 273 -12.83 -14.67 -22.72
CA LEU A 273 -13.56 -13.84 -21.75
C LEU A 273 -13.86 -14.59 -20.45
N ALA A 274 -14.18 -15.87 -20.52
CA ALA A 274 -14.40 -16.70 -19.34
C ALA A 274 -13.10 -16.87 -18.51
N ASP A 275 -11.97 -16.99 -19.19
CA ASP A 275 -10.65 -17.13 -18.56
C ASP A 275 -10.19 -15.84 -17.91
N VAL A 276 -10.37 -14.68 -18.56
CA VAL A 276 -10.16 -13.36 -17.94
C VAL A 276 -11.04 -13.20 -16.70
N ARG A 277 -12.32 -13.55 -16.77
CA ARG A 277 -13.23 -13.45 -15.62
C ARG A 277 -12.78 -14.34 -14.46
N ARG A 278 -12.43 -15.59 -14.75
CA ARG A 278 -11.92 -16.54 -13.72
C ARG A 278 -10.61 -16.06 -13.12
N PHE A 279 -9.70 -15.55 -13.95
CA PHE A 279 -8.45 -14.96 -13.51
C PHE A 279 -8.71 -13.77 -12.58
N CYS A 280 -9.49 -12.77 -13.00
CA CYS A 280 -9.75 -11.57 -12.18
C CYS A 280 -10.45 -11.88 -10.85
N LEU A 281 -11.35 -12.87 -10.81
CA LEU A 281 -11.98 -13.30 -9.55
C LEU A 281 -11.01 -14.01 -8.60
N SER A 282 -10.09 -14.82 -9.13
CA SER A 282 -9.16 -15.63 -8.35
C SER A 282 -7.86 -14.91 -7.97
N ALA A 283 -7.38 -14.01 -8.82
CA ALA A 283 -6.20 -13.19 -8.58
C ALA A 283 -6.56 -11.91 -7.80
N GLY A 284 -7.67 -11.25 -8.15
CA GLY A 284 -8.14 -10.04 -7.45
C GLY A 284 -8.65 -10.26 -6.02
N SER A 285 -8.90 -11.52 -5.62
CA SER A 285 -9.15 -11.87 -4.21
C SER A 285 -7.87 -12.05 -3.40
N ARG A 286 -6.71 -12.14 -4.06
CA ARG A 286 -5.40 -12.39 -3.43
C ARG A 286 -4.48 -11.18 -3.47
N ASP A 287 -4.74 -10.22 -4.37
CA ASP A 287 -3.90 -9.06 -4.60
C ASP A 287 -4.75 -7.80 -4.91
N VAL A 288 -4.50 -6.72 -4.16
CA VAL A 288 -5.25 -5.45 -4.25
C VAL A 288 -4.91 -4.69 -5.54
N ASN A 289 -3.66 -4.75 -5.99
CA ASN A 289 -3.21 -4.12 -7.22
C ASN A 289 -3.82 -4.83 -8.43
N MET A 290 -3.84 -6.17 -8.41
CA MET A 290 -4.49 -6.97 -9.44
C MET A 290 -5.99 -6.67 -9.56
N LYS A 291 -6.66 -6.50 -8.42
CA LYS A 291 -8.06 -6.09 -8.38
C LYS A 291 -8.27 -4.73 -9.05
N SER A 292 -7.43 -3.75 -8.74
CA SER A 292 -7.47 -2.42 -9.35
C SER A 292 -7.32 -2.46 -10.88
N ILE A 293 -6.42 -3.29 -11.40
CA ILE A 293 -6.19 -3.45 -12.85
C ILE A 293 -7.39 -4.10 -13.52
N CYS A 294 -7.90 -5.20 -12.96
CA CYS A 294 -9.07 -5.92 -13.47
C CYS A 294 -10.35 -5.05 -13.46
N ASP A 295 -10.51 -4.21 -12.44
CA ASP A 295 -11.64 -3.28 -12.31
C ASP A 295 -11.44 -2.00 -13.15
N GLY A 296 -10.24 -1.79 -13.71
CA GLY A 296 -9.88 -0.61 -14.47
C GLY A 296 -10.62 -0.51 -15.81
N PRO A 297 -11.19 0.67 -16.16
CA PRO A 297 -12.02 0.81 -17.38
C PRO A 297 -11.24 0.59 -18.68
N VAL A 298 -9.91 0.74 -18.64
CA VAL A 298 -9.03 0.63 -19.81
C VAL A 298 -8.62 -0.82 -20.09
N PHE A 299 -8.61 -1.69 -19.07
CA PHE A 299 -8.12 -3.06 -19.19
C PHE A 299 -8.97 -3.87 -20.17
N MET A 300 -10.29 -3.95 -19.92
CA MET A 300 -11.19 -4.67 -20.81
C MET A 300 -11.25 -4.01 -22.19
N GLN A 301 -11.29 -2.68 -22.27
CA GLN A 301 -11.28 -1.98 -23.56
C GLN A 301 -10.06 -2.39 -24.40
N GLY A 302 -8.87 -2.34 -23.81
CA GLY A 302 -7.64 -2.79 -24.47
C GLY A 302 -7.69 -4.24 -24.89
N TYR A 303 -8.25 -5.12 -24.06
CA TYR A 303 -8.36 -6.55 -24.35
C TYR A 303 -9.24 -6.86 -25.57
N TYR A 304 -10.29 -6.05 -25.77
CA TYR A 304 -11.13 -6.13 -26.97
C TYR A 304 -10.47 -5.50 -28.20
N SER A 305 -9.74 -4.39 -28.05
CA SER A 305 -9.31 -3.55 -29.17
C SER A 305 -7.85 -3.73 -29.59
N ASN A 306 -7.04 -4.52 -28.87
CA ASN A 306 -5.62 -4.68 -29.17
C ASN A 306 -5.18 -6.15 -29.09
N ILE A 307 -4.86 -6.74 -30.25
CA ILE A 307 -4.49 -8.15 -30.37
C ILE A 307 -3.18 -8.50 -29.66
N ILE A 308 -2.19 -7.61 -29.69
CA ILE A 308 -0.88 -7.82 -29.04
C ILE A 308 -1.10 -7.90 -27.54
N PHE A 309 -1.89 -6.96 -27.01
CA PHE A 309 -2.22 -6.94 -25.61
C PHE A 309 -3.04 -8.16 -25.18
N ARG A 310 -4.09 -8.51 -25.94
CA ARG A 310 -4.87 -9.71 -25.67
C ARG A 310 -3.98 -10.95 -25.60
N THR A 311 -3.09 -11.12 -26.57
CA THR A 311 -2.17 -12.26 -26.61
C THR A 311 -1.25 -12.29 -25.39
N ALA A 312 -0.74 -11.14 -24.95
CA ALA A 312 0.08 -11.06 -23.75
C ALA A 312 -0.71 -11.43 -22.48
N VAL A 313 -1.94 -10.94 -22.34
CA VAL A 313 -2.83 -11.27 -21.21
C VAL A 313 -3.20 -12.75 -21.24
N ASP A 314 -3.50 -13.31 -22.41
CA ASP A 314 -3.82 -14.73 -22.56
C ASP A 314 -2.65 -15.63 -22.15
N ASP A 315 -1.41 -15.26 -22.51
CA ASP A 315 -0.21 -15.99 -22.07
C ASP A 315 -0.03 -15.92 -20.54
N ILE A 316 -0.27 -14.75 -19.95
CA ILE A 316 -0.27 -14.54 -18.50
C ILE A 316 -1.32 -15.44 -17.83
N ILE A 317 -2.57 -15.38 -18.29
CA ILE A 317 -3.67 -16.17 -17.72
C ILE A 317 -3.41 -17.66 -17.86
N LYS A 318 -2.92 -18.10 -19.02
CA LYS A 318 -2.56 -19.50 -19.26
C LYS A 318 -1.50 -19.98 -18.27
N LYS A 319 -0.43 -19.20 -18.08
CA LYS A 319 0.62 -19.52 -17.09
C LYS A 319 0.03 -19.58 -15.68
N TYR A 320 -0.81 -18.62 -15.31
CA TYR A 320 -1.47 -18.59 -14.01
C TYR A 320 -2.30 -19.85 -13.73
N PHE A 321 -3.10 -20.31 -14.69
CA PHE A 321 -3.89 -21.53 -14.52
C PHE A 321 -3.05 -22.81 -14.50
N VAL A 322 -1.97 -22.88 -15.29
CA VAL A 322 -1.02 -24.01 -15.21
C VAL A 322 -0.46 -24.13 -13.80
N ILE A 323 -0.06 -23.00 -13.22
CA ILE A 323 0.50 -22.92 -11.87
C ILE A 323 -0.52 -23.36 -10.82
N LEU A 324 -1.74 -22.82 -10.88
CA LEU A 324 -2.80 -23.24 -9.95
C LEU A 324 -3.06 -24.75 -10.06
N SER A 325 -3.07 -25.29 -11.28
CA SER A 325 -3.25 -26.73 -11.50
C SER A 325 -2.08 -27.55 -10.95
N ASP A 326 -0.84 -27.06 -11.03
CA ASP A 326 0.33 -27.71 -10.43
C ASP A 326 0.26 -27.71 -8.91
N GLN A 327 -0.20 -26.61 -8.32
CA GLN A 327 -0.40 -26.52 -6.88
C GLN A 327 -1.47 -27.51 -6.39
N GLU A 328 -2.57 -27.64 -7.13
CA GLU A 328 -3.60 -28.66 -6.87
C GLU A 328 -3.03 -30.06 -7.04
N ARG A 329 -2.28 -30.33 -8.12
CA ARG A 329 -1.59 -31.62 -8.32
C ARG A 329 -0.65 -31.95 -7.17
N GLN A 330 0.13 -30.99 -6.69
CA GLN A 330 1.03 -31.17 -5.56
C GLN A 330 0.28 -31.43 -4.26
N ARG A 331 -0.84 -30.74 -4.01
CA ARG A 331 -1.70 -31.03 -2.85
C ARG A 331 -2.25 -32.45 -2.90
N ILE A 332 -2.79 -32.85 -4.06
CA ILE A 332 -3.30 -34.22 -4.27
C ILE A 332 -2.17 -35.23 -4.11
N ALA A 333 -0.98 -34.96 -4.64
CA ALA A 333 0.18 -35.83 -4.50
C ALA A 333 0.66 -35.93 -3.04
N ALA A 334 0.66 -34.82 -2.29
CA ALA A 334 1.01 -34.80 -0.87
C ALA A 334 -0.02 -35.55 -0.02
N GLU A 335 -1.32 -35.37 -0.32
CA GLU A 335 -2.39 -36.11 0.33
C GLU A 335 -2.30 -37.61 0.02
N LYS A 336 -2.05 -37.96 -1.24
CA LYS A 336 -1.78 -39.34 -1.65
C LYS A 336 -0.57 -39.91 -0.93
N ALA A 337 0.54 -39.18 -0.85
CA ALA A 337 1.74 -39.63 -0.14
C ALA A 337 1.48 -39.88 1.36
N LYS A 338 0.63 -39.05 2.00
CA LYS A 338 0.19 -39.29 3.38
C LYS A 338 -0.62 -40.58 3.51
N ILE A 339 -1.56 -40.82 2.59
CA ILE A 339 -2.37 -42.05 2.57
C ILE A 339 -1.46 -43.27 2.32
N ASP A 340 -0.58 -43.21 1.33
CA ASP A 340 0.37 -44.29 1.01
C ASP A 340 1.28 -44.60 2.21
N CYS A 341 1.71 -43.57 2.96
CA CYS A 341 2.46 -43.73 4.21
C CYS A 341 1.63 -44.43 5.30
N ILE A 342 0.37 -44.03 5.50
CA ILE A 342 -0.53 -44.67 6.47
C ILE A 342 -0.81 -46.12 6.07
N MET A 343 -0.85 -46.45 4.79
CA MET A 343 -1.12 -47.82 4.31
C MET A 343 0.13 -48.69 4.23
N ALA A 344 1.32 -48.12 4.47
CA ALA A 344 2.57 -48.87 4.46
C ALA A 344 2.59 -49.97 5.56
N PRO A 345 3.27 -51.10 5.33
CA PRO A 345 3.39 -52.15 6.33
C PRO A 345 4.13 -51.63 7.58
N THR A 346 3.74 -52.13 8.76
CA THR A 346 4.42 -51.80 10.02
C THR A 346 5.88 -52.27 9.96
N PRO A 347 6.86 -51.42 10.32
CA PRO A 347 8.27 -51.81 10.43
C PRO A 347 8.46 -53.02 11.38
N LYS A 348 9.47 -53.85 11.11
CA LYS A 348 9.66 -55.11 11.84
C LYS A 348 9.96 -54.91 13.33
N ASP A 349 10.65 -53.83 13.66
CA ASP A 349 10.97 -53.38 15.00
C ASP A 349 9.75 -52.89 15.80
N GLU A 350 8.65 -52.55 15.11
CA GLU A 350 7.41 -52.09 15.75
C GLU A 350 6.35 -53.20 15.91
N LEU A 351 6.56 -54.37 15.29
CA LEU A 351 5.60 -55.49 15.33
C LEU A 351 5.31 -55.99 16.76
N GLY A 352 6.24 -55.78 17.69
CA GLY A 352 6.10 -56.18 19.10
C GLY A 352 5.36 -55.16 19.98
N PHE A 353 5.01 -53.98 19.46
CA PHE A 353 4.30 -52.96 20.23
C PHE A 353 2.79 -53.20 20.27
N ASP A 354 2.12 -52.65 21.29
CA ASP A 354 0.66 -52.60 21.35
C ASP A 354 0.07 -51.88 20.12
N PRO A 355 -1.07 -52.33 19.55
CA PRO A 355 -1.67 -51.71 18.37
C PRO A 355 -1.88 -50.19 18.46
N ALA A 356 -2.16 -49.64 19.65
CA ALA A 356 -2.31 -48.19 19.82
C ALA A 356 -0.96 -47.46 19.67
N ILE A 357 0.12 -48.06 20.15
CA ILE A 357 1.49 -47.53 20.02
C ILE A 357 1.93 -47.61 18.54
N GLN A 358 1.64 -48.72 17.87
CA GLN A 358 1.93 -48.87 16.43
C GLN A 358 1.19 -47.81 15.59
N ASN A 359 -0.09 -47.56 15.90
CA ASN A 359 -0.88 -46.55 15.19
C ASN A 359 -0.35 -45.14 15.45
N TYR A 360 -0.03 -44.82 16.71
CA TYR A 360 0.54 -43.52 17.07
C TYR A 360 1.88 -43.27 16.38
N SER A 361 2.80 -44.24 16.40
CA SER A 361 4.10 -44.14 15.71
C SER A 361 3.95 -43.98 14.19
N ARG A 362 2.97 -44.67 13.59
CA ARG A 362 2.64 -44.53 12.17
C ARG A 362 2.14 -43.13 11.84
N GLN A 363 1.16 -42.60 12.59
CA GLN A 363 0.64 -41.25 12.39
C GLN A 363 1.72 -40.17 12.60
N LEU A 364 2.62 -40.39 13.56
CA LEU A 364 3.76 -39.51 13.81
C LEU A 364 4.73 -39.50 12.62
N ARG A 365 5.11 -40.68 12.09
CA ARG A 365 5.96 -40.79 10.89
C ARG A 365 5.32 -40.15 9.66
N CYS A 366 4.01 -40.30 9.50
CA CYS A 366 3.29 -39.78 8.33
C CYS A 366 2.86 -38.31 8.49
N GLY A 367 3.14 -37.68 9.64
CA GLY A 367 2.76 -36.29 9.90
C GLY A 367 1.25 -36.05 9.91
N THR A 368 0.47 -37.04 10.36
CA THR A 368 -1.00 -37.01 10.41
C THR A 368 -1.56 -37.03 11.84
N LEU A 369 -0.70 -36.81 12.83
CA LEU A 369 -1.07 -36.80 14.24
C LEU A 369 -2.12 -35.72 14.55
N THR A 370 -3.21 -36.10 15.19
CA THR A 370 -4.19 -35.16 15.75
C THR A 370 -4.10 -35.09 17.27
N GLU A 371 -4.69 -34.06 17.87
CA GLU A 371 -4.78 -33.96 19.34
C GLU A 371 -5.60 -35.10 19.98
N ALA A 372 -6.57 -35.64 19.24
CA ALA A 372 -7.34 -36.81 19.68
C ALA A 372 -6.46 -38.07 19.70
N ASP A 373 -5.57 -38.25 18.72
CA ASP A 373 -4.65 -39.39 18.66
C ASP A 373 -3.65 -39.38 19.83
N LYS A 374 -3.14 -38.19 20.20
CA LYS A 374 -2.29 -38.01 21.37
C LYS A 374 -3.00 -38.41 22.67
N THR A 375 -4.26 -38.02 22.81
CA THR A 375 -5.06 -38.38 23.99
C THR A 375 -5.30 -39.88 24.05
N ASN A 376 -5.61 -40.52 22.91
CA ASN A 376 -5.82 -41.97 22.83
C ASN A 376 -4.55 -42.77 23.15
N TYR A 377 -3.38 -42.28 22.72
CA TYR A 377 -2.09 -42.87 23.07
C TYR A 377 -1.83 -42.83 24.59
N GLU A 378 -2.04 -41.69 25.24
CA GLU A 378 -1.87 -41.56 26.69
C GLU A 378 -2.83 -42.45 27.47
N LEU A 379 -4.09 -42.56 27.01
CA LEU A 379 -5.07 -43.48 27.59
C LEU A 379 -4.65 -44.95 27.44
N SER A 380 -4.11 -45.35 26.29
CA SER A 380 -3.55 -46.70 26.10
C SER A 380 -2.40 -46.97 27.06
N ARG A 381 -1.48 -46.01 27.23
CA ARG A 381 -0.34 -46.14 28.15
C ARG A 381 -0.81 -46.35 29.61
N ILE A 382 -1.80 -45.58 30.05
CA ILE A 382 -2.40 -45.72 31.39
C ILE A 382 -3.08 -47.09 31.54
N LYS A 383 -3.85 -47.52 30.54
CA LYS A 383 -4.53 -48.81 30.56
C LYS A 383 -3.55 -49.98 30.65
N SER A 384 -2.49 -49.97 29.83
CA SER A 384 -1.44 -50.99 29.86
C SER A 384 -0.75 -51.07 31.23
N SER A 385 -0.44 -49.91 31.83
CA SER A 385 0.11 -49.85 33.19
C SER A 385 -0.86 -50.45 34.23
N ALA A 386 -2.16 -50.16 34.11
CA ALA A 386 -3.18 -50.73 34.99
C ALA A 386 -3.34 -52.26 34.82
N ASP A 387 -3.30 -52.75 33.59
CA ASP A 387 -3.38 -54.18 33.27
C ASP A 387 -2.13 -54.93 33.76
N GLU A 388 -0.94 -54.34 33.65
CA GLU A 388 0.29 -54.92 34.22
C GLU A 388 0.21 -55.00 35.75
N MET A 389 -0.24 -53.93 36.41
CA MET A 389 -0.45 -53.92 37.86
C MET A 389 -1.42 -55.01 38.28
N ARG A 390 -2.53 -55.17 37.54
CA ARG A 390 -3.54 -56.21 37.78
C ARG A 390 -2.96 -57.61 37.60
N TYR A 391 -2.22 -57.85 36.52
CA TYR A 391 -1.57 -59.14 36.25
C TYR A 391 -0.59 -59.53 37.36
N ARG A 392 0.24 -58.58 37.82
CA ARG A 392 1.18 -58.82 38.94
C ARG A 392 0.45 -59.15 40.24
N LEU A 393 -0.65 -58.46 40.52
CA LEU A 393 -1.49 -58.70 41.69
C LEU A 393 -2.12 -60.11 41.64
N ASP A 394 -2.73 -60.47 40.52
CA ASP A 394 -3.37 -61.77 40.31
C ASP A 394 -2.34 -62.93 40.35
N SER A 395 -1.13 -62.69 39.85
CA SER A 395 -0.04 -63.67 39.78
C SER A 395 0.87 -63.68 41.03
N LYS A 396 0.55 -62.88 42.07
CA LYS A 396 1.34 -62.74 43.31
C LYS A 396 2.82 -62.40 43.07
N ILE A 397 3.12 -61.63 42.02
CA ILE A 397 4.47 -61.17 41.70
C ILE A 397 4.75 -59.90 42.50
N SER A 398 5.89 -59.84 43.21
CA SER A 398 6.29 -58.65 43.98
C SER A 398 6.55 -57.45 43.06
N PHE A 399 6.10 -56.26 43.46
CA PHE A 399 6.41 -55.02 42.74
C PHE A 399 7.89 -54.65 42.89
N PRO A 400 8.54 -54.09 41.85
CA PRO A 400 9.89 -53.53 41.96
C PRO A 400 9.94 -52.42 43.03
N SER A 401 11.03 -52.36 43.78
CA SER A 401 11.22 -51.43 44.91
C SER A 401 11.12 -49.94 44.56
N PHE A 402 11.25 -49.57 43.28
CA PHE A 402 11.14 -48.18 42.81
C PHE A 402 9.70 -47.62 42.75
N TYR A 403 8.67 -48.49 42.81
CA TYR A 403 7.25 -48.06 42.89
C TYR A 403 6.73 -47.95 44.33
N LEU A 404 7.60 -48.22 45.31
CA LEU A 404 7.30 -48.21 46.73
C LEU A 404 8.11 -47.12 47.42
N ASP A 405 8.12 -45.89 46.89
CA ASP A 405 8.61 -44.77 47.69
C ASP A 405 7.70 -44.64 48.93
N PRO A 406 8.23 -44.87 50.15
CA PRO A 406 7.42 -44.76 51.35
C PRO A 406 6.99 -43.29 51.49
N ILE A 407 5.68 -43.06 51.62
CA ILE A 407 5.13 -41.74 51.95
C ILE A 407 5.87 -41.26 53.21
N LYS A 408 6.69 -40.21 53.08
CA LYS A 408 7.37 -39.59 54.23
C LYS A 408 6.29 -39.08 55.18
N ALA A 409 6.16 -39.70 56.35
CA ALA A 409 5.32 -39.19 57.42
C ALA A 409 5.78 -37.77 57.80
N PRO A 410 4.86 -36.80 58.01
CA PRO A 410 5.24 -35.45 58.38
C PRO A 410 5.92 -35.42 59.74
N THR A 411 7.09 -34.77 59.82
CA THR A 411 7.80 -34.49 61.07
C THR A 411 7.19 -33.27 61.75
N PHE A 412 6.57 -33.46 62.92
CA PHE A 412 6.05 -32.35 63.74
C PHE A 412 7.15 -31.81 64.67
N SER A 413 7.47 -30.52 64.56
CA SER A 413 8.50 -29.83 65.35
C SER A 413 7.91 -28.78 66.30
N THR A 414 7.14 -29.18 67.31
CA THR A 414 6.65 -28.26 68.36
C THR A 414 6.80 -28.87 69.76
N PRO A 415 7.05 -28.04 70.80
CA PRO A 415 7.51 -28.47 72.13
C PRO A 415 6.48 -29.35 72.84
N GLN A 416 6.94 -30.48 73.38
CA GLN A 416 6.12 -31.44 74.11
C GLN A 416 5.90 -30.96 75.55
N TRP A 417 4.64 -30.74 75.90
CA TRP A 417 4.21 -30.63 77.29
C TRP A 417 3.71 -32.00 77.74
N GLN A 418 4.17 -32.48 78.88
CA GLN A 418 3.68 -33.73 79.47
C GLN A 418 2.90 -33.42 80.74
N ILE A 419 1.66 -33.88 80.80
CA ILE A 419 0.79 -33.76 81.98
C ILE A 419 0.69 -35.13 82.63
N ARG A 420 0.95 -35.21 83.93
CA ARG A 420 0.74 -36.41 84.76
C ARG A 420 -0.25 -36.08 85.87
N TRP A 421 -1.29 -36.90 86.00
CA TRP A 421 -2.31 -36.78 87.04
C TRP A 421 -1.97 -37.67 88.24
N GLU A 422 -2.09 -37.12 89.45
CA GLU A 422 -1.87 -37.81 90.72
C GLU A 422 -2.95 -37.35 91.72
N GLY A 423 -3.97 -38.19 91.94
CA GLY A 423 -5.10 -37.87 92.82
C GLY A 423 -5.97 -36.73 92.27
N SER A 424 -6.34 -35.78 93.14
CA SER A 424 -7.13 -34.60 92.76
C SER A 424 -6.29 -33.48 92.14
N GLY A 425 -5.06 -33.76 91.69
CA GLY A 425 -4.17 -32.80 91.03
C GLY A 425 -3.17 -33.46 90.10
N GLY A 426 -2.10 -32.76 89.74
CA GLY A 426 -1.05 -33.29 88.86
C GLY A 426 0.14 -32.36 88.64
N THR A 427 1.07 -32.81 87.81
CA THR A 427 2.25 -32.04 87.36
C THR A 427 2.22 -31.82 85.86
N VAL A 428 2.62 -30.62 85.43
CA VAL A 428 2.89 -30.29 84.03
C VAL A 428 4.38 -30.06 83.86
N THR A 429 5.03 -30.79 82.95
CA THR A 429 6.46 -30.64 82.65
C THR A 429 6.63 -30.14 81.22
N ASP A 430 7.45 -29.11 81.03
CA ASP A 430 7.81 -28.62 79.71
C ASP A 430 9.06 -29.34 79.15
N SER A 431 9.34 -29.12 77.87
CA SER A 431 10.50 -29.70 77.19
C SER A 431 11.86 -29.22 77.70
N SER A 432 11.90 -28.22 78.61
CA SER A 432 13.11 -27.75 79.29
C SER A 432 13.35 -28.42 80.65
N GLY A 433 12.41 -29.26 81.10
CA GLY A 433 12.47 -29.97 82.38
C GLY A 433 11.92 -29.16 83.55
N SER A 434 11.33 -27.99 83.31
CA SER A 434 10.62 -27.22 84.34
C SER A 434 9.28 -27.88 84.61
N PHE A 435 8.91 -28.03 85.89
CA PHE A 435 7.63 -28.64 86.27
C PHE A 435 6.80 -27.72 87.17
N TYR A 436 5.48 -27.77 86.96
CA TYR A 436 4.48 -26.99 87.71
C TYR A 436 3.45 -27.95 88.30
N GLN A 437 3.09 -27.77 89.57
CA GLN A 437 2.05 -28.57 90.22
C GLN A 437 0.71 -27.83 90.20
N PHE A 438 -0.36 -28.57 89.97
CA PHE A 438 -1.72 -28.06 90.05
C PHE A 438 -2.60 -29.00 90.88
N TYR A 439 -3.60 -28.41 91.52
CA TYR A 439 -4.62 -29.09 92.32
C TYR A 439 -6.00 -28.70 91.82
N CYS A 440 -6.91 -29.65 91.76
CA CYS A 440 -8.27 -29.49 91.26
C CYS A 440 -9.29 -29.82 92.35
N GLU A 441 -10.22 -28.90 92.58
CA GLU A 441 -11.36 -29.06 93.49
C GLU A 441 -12.60 -28.44 92.83
N ASP A 442 -13.75 -29.10 92.96
CA ASP A 442 -15.04 -28.66 92.43
C ASP A 442 -15.00 -28.18 90.96
N ASN A 443 -14.42 -29.01 90.07
CA ASN A 443 -14.24 -28.74 88.63
C ASN A 443 -13.37 -27.53 88.27
N THR A 444 -12.59 -26.99 89.22
CA THR A 444 -11.60 -25.93 88.96
C THR A 444 -10.20 -26.37 89.38
N CYS A 445 -9.24 -26.23 88.46
CA CYS A 445 -7.83 -26.51 88.73
C CYS A 445 -7.05 -25.21 88.95
N ARG A 446 -6.21 -25.17 89.98
CA ARG A 446 -5.31 -24.04 90.30
C ARG A 446 -3.89 -24.57 90.42
N SER A 447 -2.93 -23.84 89.84
CA SER A 447 -1.50 -24.06 90.08
C SER A 447 -1.03 -23.23 91.28
N TYR A 448 -0.08 -23.77 92.04
CA TYR A 448 0.61 -23.03 93.10
C TYR A 448 1.78 -22.21 92.56
#